data_AF-A0A1C7N1B2-F1
#
_entry.id   AF-A0A1C7N1B2-F1
#
_cell.length_a   1.000
_cell.length_b   1.000
_cell.length_c   1.000
_cell.angle_alpha   90.00
_cell.angle_beta   90.00
_cell.angle_gamma   90.00
#
_symmetry.space_group_name_H-M   'P 1'
#
loop_
_entity.id
_entity.type
_entity.pdbx_description
1 polymer ?
#
loop_
_entity_poly.entity_id
_entity_poly.type
_entity_poly.pdbx_seq_one_letter_code
_entity_poly.pdbx_strand_id
1 'polypeptide(L)'
;MVYTKEYKETVKLDYACYICKSILSKPAQVIQHVERIHGYRLPRRHVGHRRPADPHYHFVSEGDMEEAEISHYACASCWFHCPETGIAELADHVMKEHAPQYVDGVKPRRNVKQQEKDRSDGQKVIDPDAHRELINKISEVADLLKGLVVKKQA
;
A
#
# COMPACT_ATOMS: atom_id res chain seq x y z
N MET A 1 -16.44 9.37 42.25
CA MET A 1 -16.39 10.14 40.99
C MET A 1 -15.65 9.28 39.98
N VAL A 2 -16.37 8.55 39.14
CA VAL A 2 -15.75 7.62 38.18
C VAL A 2 -15.46 8.42 36.92
N TYR A 3 -14.23 8.88 36.76
CA TYR A 3 -13.75 9.35 35.46
C TYR A 3 -13.38 8.11 34.65
N THR A 4 -14.34 7.53 33.92
CA THR A 4 -13.97 6.67 32.81
C THR A 4 -13.43 7.58 31.72
N LYS A 5 -12.10 7.73 31.65
CA LYS A 5 -11.45 8.20 30.42
C LYS A 5 -11.93 7.25 29.32
N GLU A 6 -12.75 7.73 28.41
CA GLU A 6 -13.06 6.98 27.18
C GLU A 6 -11.72 6.73 26.49
N TYR A 7 -11.31 5.48 26.44
CA TYR A 7 -10.09 5.06 25.78
C TYR A 7 -10.28 5.29 24.28
N LYS A 8 -9.36 6.05 23.68
CA LYS A 8 -9.31 6.28 22.24
C LYS A 8 -8.08 5.57 21.70
N GLU A 9 -8.28 4.81 20.63
CA GLU A 9 -7.18 4.13 19.95
C GLU A 9 -6.32 5.16 19.22
N THR A 10 -5.01 5.06 19.38
CA THR A 10 -4.07 5.95 18.70
C THR A 10 -3.76 5.43 17.30
N VAL A 11 -4.13 6.20 16.28
CA VAL A 11 -4.07 5.80 14.87
C VAL A 11 -3.04 6.59 14.10
N LYS A 12 -2.14 5.88 13.43
CA LYS A 12 -1.32 6.42 12.36
C LYS A 12 -2.01 6.26 11.01
N LEU A 13 -1.91 7.27 10.15
CA LEU A 13 -2.50 7.26 8.82
C LEU A 13 -1.42 7.10 7.75
N ASP A 14 -1.48 5.98 7.03
CA ASP A 14 -0.66 5.72 5.87
C ASP A 14 -1.41 6.03 4.58
N TYR A 15 -0.71 6.59 3.59
CA TYR A 15 -1.34 7.01 2.34
C TYR A 15 -0.99 6.05 1.21
N ALA A 16 -1.82 5.03 1.03
CA ALA A 16 -1.66 4.05 -0.05
C ALA A 16 -2.28 4.52 -1.37
N CYS A 17 -1.63 4.19 -2.49
CA CYS A 17 -2.24 4.30 -3.81
C CYS A 17 -3.30 3.22 -3.98
N TYR A 18 -4.55 3.61 -4.26
CA TYR A 18 -5.66 2.67 -4.43
C TYR A 18 -5.55 1.76 -5.66
N ILE A 19 -4.67 2.09 -6.62
CA ILE A 19 -4.46 1.32 -7.86
C ILE A 19 -3.32 0.31 -7.69
N CYS A 20 -2.13 0.78 -7.31
CA CYS A 20 -0.91 -0.05 -7.26
C CYS A 20 -0.42 -0.37 -5.84
N LYS A 21 -1.11 0.13 -4.81
CA LYS A 21 -0.84 -0.13 -3.39
C LYS A 21 0.50 0.39 -2.87
N SER A 22 1.21 1.21 -3.64
CA SER A 22 2.41 1.90 -3.15
C SER A 22 2.04 2.81 -1.98
N ILE A 23 2.75 2.67 -0.86
CA ILE A 23 2.56 3.50 0.34
C ILE A 23 3.43 4.75 0.21
N LEU A 24 2.82 5.92 0.40
CA LEU A 24 3.46 7.23 0.37
C LEU A 24 3.25 7.93 1.71
N SER A 25 4.14 8.87 2.04
CA SER A 25 4.10 9.53 3.36
C SER A 25 3.10 10.67 3.44
N LYS A 26 2.79 11.32 2.32
CA LYS A 26 1.89 12.50 2.28
C LYS A 26 0.75 12.33 1.30
N PRO A 27 -0.45 12.88 1.58
CA PRO A 27 -1.58 12.78 0.67
C PRO A 27 -1.32 13.46 -0.68
N ALA A 28 -0.57 14.57 -0.67
CA ALA A 28 -0.16 15.27 -1.89
C ALA A 28 0.70 14.39 -2.80
N GLN A 29 1.51 13.49 -2.22
CA GLN A 29 2.33 12.55 -2.98
C GLN A 29 1.46 11.47 -3.63
N VAL A 30 0.44 10.95 -2.94
CA VAL A 30 -0.52 10.01 -3.54
C VAL A 30 -1.26 10.65 -4.71
N ILE A 31 -1.78 11.86 -4.54
CA ILE A 31 -2.49 12.57 -5.62
C ILE A 31 -1.57 12.75 -6.83
N GLN A 32 -0.32 13.16 -6.60
CA GLN A 32 0.66 13.30 -7.68
C GLN A 32 1.05 11.96 -8.31
N HIS A 33 1.19 10.90 -7.51
CA HIS A 33 1.49 9.56 -7.99
C HIS A 33 0.37 9.05 -8.89
N VAL A 34 -0.89 9.15 -8.46
CA VAL A 34 -2.06 8.71 -9.23
C VAL A 34 -2.17 9.49 -10.54
N GLU A 35 -1.96 10.81 -10.52
CA GLU A 35 -2.00 11.63 -11.74
C GLU A 35 -0.85 11.26 -12.69
N ARG A 36 0.39 11.11 -12.19
CA ARG A 36 1.56 10.93 -13.07
C ARG A 36 1.80 9.49 -13.52
N ILE A 37 1.46 8.52 -12.70
CA ILE A 37 1.74 7.10 -12.95
C ILE A 37 0.52 6.39 -13.53
N HIS A 38 -0.68 6.75 -13.08
CA HIS A 38 -1.92 6.10 -13.50
C HIS A 38 -2.78 6.95 -14.44
N GLY A 39 -2.44 8.24 -14.61
CA GLY A 39 -3.17 9.12 -15.52
C GLY A 39 -4.56 9.51 -15.02
N TYR A 40 -4.81 9.40 -13.70
CA TYR A 40 -6.09 9.80 -13.10
C TYR A 40 -5.92 11.03 -12.23
N ARG A 41 -6.81 12.00 -12.38
CA ARG A 41 -6.86 13.17 -11.52
C ARG A 41 -7.75 12.90 -10.31
N LEU A 42 -7.16 13.00 -9.13
CA LEU A 42 -7.89 12.99 -7.85
C LEU A 42 -8.13 14.41 -7.34
N PRO A 43 -9.31 14.69 -6.73
CA PRO A 43 -9.55 15.96 -6.08
C PRO A 43 -8.61 16.14 -4.89
N ARG A 44 -8.22 17.38 -4.61
CA ARG A 44 -7.40 17.73 -3.45
C ARG A 44 -8.28 18.16 -2.29
N ARG A 45 -7.90 17.81 -1.06
CA ARG A 45 -8.49 18.40 0.15
C ARG A 45 -8.22 19.90 0.18
N HIS A 46 -9.20 20.66 0.68
CA HIS A 46 -9.02 22.08 0.95
C HIS A 46 -7.90 22.30 1.98
N VAL A 47 -6.96 23.17 1.63
CA VAL A 47 -5.85 23.54 2.51
C VAL A 47 -6.39 24.37 3.68
N GLY A 48 -5.83 24.18 4.87
CA GLY A 48 -6.19 24.94 6.07
C GLY A 48 -7.25 24.29 6.96
N HIS A 49 -7.90 23.22 6.50
CA HIS A 49 -8.81 22.45 7.34
C HIS A 49 -8.08 21.29 8.02
N ARG A 50 -8.22 21.22 9.35
CA ARG A 50 -7.76 20.08 10.14
C ARG A 50 -8.73 18.91 10.00
N ARG A 51 -8.22 17.69 10.20
CA ARG A 51 -9.05 16.49 10.33
C ARG A 51 -10.05 16.71 11.48
N PRO A 52 -11.35 16.44 11.28
CA PRO A 52 -12.33 16.49 12.37
C PRO A 52 -11.93 15.54 13.51
N ALA A 53 -12.27 15.90 14.74
CA ALA A 53 -12.09 15.01 15.87
C ALA A 53 -13.02 13.79 15.75
N ASP A 54 -12.51 12.62 16.09
CA ASP A 54 -13.27 11.38 16.13
C ASP A 54 -13.47 10.92 17.58
N PRO A 55 -14.67 10.40 17.94
CA PRO A 55 -14.90 9.86 19.28
C PRO A 55 -14.07 8.61 19.60
N HIS A 56 -13.74 7.78 18.61
CA HIS A 56 -13.05 6.50 18.80
C HIS A 56 -11.54 6.60 18.57
N TYR A 57 -11.09 7.54 17.74
CA TYR A 57 -9.71 7.61 17.29
C TYR A 57 -8.97 8.88 17.72
N HIS A 58 -7.71 8.72 18.11
CA HIS A 58 -6.75 9.80 18.25
C HIS A 58 -5.71 9.70 17.12
N PHE A 59 -5.75 10.65 16.18
CA PHE A 59 -4.85 10.64 15.04
C PHE A 59 -3.49 11.24 15.40
N VAL A 60 -2.43 10.48 15.17
CA VAL A 60 -1.06 10.82 15.58
C VAL A 60 -0.38 11.74 14.56
N SER A 61 0.40 12.71 15.03
CA SER A 61 1.24 13.59 14.20
C SER A 61 2.45 12.85 13.61
N GLU A 62 3.06 13.40 12.55
CA GLU A 62 4.30 12.85 11.96
C GLU A 62 5.45 12.68 12.99
N GLY A 63 5.46 13.45 14.08
CA GLY A 63 6.49 13.37 15.13
C GLY A 63 6.32 12.24 16.14
N ASP A 64 5.10 11.69 16.30
CA ASP A 64 4.77 10.78 17.40
C ASP A 64 4.36 9.39 16.86
N MET A 65 4.70 9.09 15.60
CA MET A 65 4.25 7.88 14.88
C MET A 65 4.60 6.56 15.57
N GLU A 66 5.62 6.54 16.45
CA GLU A 66 6.02 5.37 17.23
C GLU A 66 5.04 5.06 18.39
N GLU A 67 4.21 6.04 18.77
CA GLU A 67 3.18 5.90 19.82
C GLU A 67 1.84 5.40 19.26
N ALA A 68 1.74 5.20 17.94
CA ALA A 68 0.53 4.70 17.32
C ALA A 68 0.34 3.20 17.61
N GLU A 69 -0.85 2.85 18.11
CA GLU A 69 -1.22 1.46 18.41
C GLU A 69 -1.62 0.71 17.13
N ILE A 70 -2.25 1.42 16.18
CA ILE A 70 -2.75 0.86 14.93
C ILE A 70 -2.48 1.77 13.73
N SER A 71 -2.35 1.15 12.56
CA SER A 71 -2.18 1.83 11.27
C SER A 71 -3.44 1.69 10.42
N HIS A 72 -3.90 2.82 9.88
CA HIS A 72 -5.03 2.88 8.96
C HIS A 72 -4.57 3.44 7.61
N TYR A 73 -5.19 2.97 6.52
CA TYR A 73 -5.07 3.66 5.25
C TYR A 73 -5.99 4.86 5.20
N ALA A 74 -5.48 5.98 4.69
CA ALA A 74 -6.23 7.22 4.56
C ALA A 74 -6.43 7.63 3.10
N CYS A 75 -7.63 8.13 2.81
CA CYS A 75 -7.90 8.77 1.53
C CYS A 75 -7.07 10.05 1.38
N ALA A 76 -6.45 10.24 0.22
CA ALA A 76 -5.70 11.46 -0.07
C ALA A 76 -6.62 12.68 -0.28
N SER A 77 -7.85 12.43 -0.70
CA SER A 77 -8.82 13.42 -1.18
C SER A 77 -9.89 13.83 -0.16
N CYS A 78 -10.10 13.07 0.91
CA CYS A 78 -11.03 13.42 1.99
C CYS A 78 -10.56 12.87 3.36
N TRP A 79 -11.43 12.87 4.37
CA TRP A 79 -11.12 12.39 5.73
C TRP A 79 -11.39 10.89 5.92
N PHE A 80 -11.88 10.18 4.92
CA PHE A 80 -12.06 8.73 5.00
C PHE A 80 -10.75 8.02 5.35
N HIS A 81 -10.88 6.98 6.17
CA HIS A 81 -9.82 6.03 6.46
C HIS A 81 -10.43 4.65 6.72
N CYS A 82 -9.63 3.61 6.58
CA CYS A 82 -10.00 2.23 6.84
C CYS A 82 -8.82 1.49 7.50
N PRO A 83 -9.04 0.33 8.12
CA PRO A 83 -7.96 -0.52 8.61
C PRO A 83 -6.93 -0.86 7.52
N GLU A 84 -5.72 -1.25 7.90
CA GLU A 84 -4.65 -1.66 6.97
C GLU A 84 -5.05 -2.86 6.09
N THR A 85 -6.02 -3.67 6.51
CA THR A 85 -6.58 -4.74 5.68
C THR A 85 -7.57 -4.22 4.63
N GLY A 86 -8.04 -2.99 4.76
CA GLY A 86 -9.12 -2.37 3.98
C GLY A 86 -8.69 -1.72 2.66
N ILE A 87 -7.60 -2.16 2.01
CA ILE A 87 -7.15 -1.53 0.76
C ILE A 87 -8.22 -1.56 -0.36
N ALA A 88 -9.05 -2.61 -0.38
CA ALA A 88 -10.17 -2.72 -1.30
C ALA A 88 -11.28 -1.72 -0.96
N GLU A 89 -11.55 -1.49 0.33
CA GLU A 89 -12.51 -0.48 0.79
C GLU A 89 -12.05 0.93 0.43
N LEU A 90 -10.75 1.21 0.56
CA LEU A 90 -10.18 2.47 0.10
C LEU A 90 -10.37 2.66 -1.41
N ALA A 91 -10.12 1.62 -2.21
CA ALA A 91 -10.32 1.69 -3.65
C ALA A 91 -11.79 1.95 -4.02
N ASP A 92 -12.71 1.22 -3.39
CA ASP A 92 -14.14 1.43 -3.55
C ASP A 92 -14.57 2.85 -3.17
N HIS A 93 -14.10 3.34 -2.03
CA HIS A 93 -14.36 4.70 -1.55
C HIS A 93 -13.89 5.74 -2.58
N VAL A 94 -12.64 5.63 -3.04
CA VAL A 94 -12.09 6.59 -4.02
C VAL A 94 -12.89 6.57 -5.31
N MET A 95 -13.27 5.39 -5.81
CA MET A 95 -14.03 5.27 -7.05
C MET A 95 -15.45 5.85 -6.92
N LYS A 96 -16.13 5.62 -5.79
CA LYS A 96 -17.52 6.06 -5.55
C LYS A 96 -17.62 7.54 -5.19
N GLU A 97 -16.78 8.01 -4.27
CA GLU A 97 -16.90 9.36 -3.68
C GLU A 97 -16.09 10.42 -4.43
N HIS A 98 -15.09 10.03 -5.21
CA HIS A 98 -14.18 10.98 -5.88
C HIS A 98 -14.17 10.86 -7.40
N ALA A 99 -14.78 9.81 -7.97
CA ALA A 99 -14.92 9.57 -9.41
C ALA A 99 -13.71 10.07 -10.24
N PRO A 100 -12.51 9.46 -10.04
CA PRO A 100 -11.28 9.97 -10.61
C PRO A 100 -11.37 10.08 -12.14
N GLN A 101 -11.03 11.24 -12.68
CA GLN A 101 -11.13 11.49 -14.11
C GLN A 101 -9.83 11.14 -14.80
N TYR A 102 -9.90 10.36 -15.88
CA TYR A 102 -8.74 10.11 -16.72
C TYR A 102 -8.31 11.42 -17.38
N VAL A 103 -7.02 11.73 -17.30
CA VAL A 103 -6.44 12.92 -17.91
C VAL A 103 -5.61 12.51 -19.12
N ASP A 104 -6.20 12.67 -20.31
CA ASP A 104 -5.48 12.58 -21.59
C ASP A 104 -4.34 13.59 -21.60
N GLY A 105 -3.09 13.11 -21.71
CA GLY A 105 -1.93 13.98 -21.86
C GLY A 105 -0.80 13.78 -20.85
N VAL A 106 -0.92 12.83 -19.92
CA VAL A 106 0.23 12.39 -19.12
C VAL A 106 1.14 11.54 -20.01
N LYS A 107 1.95 12.21 -20.84
CA LYS A 107 3.08 11.56 -21.49
C LYS A 107 3.91 10.91 -20.37
N PRO A 108 4.20 9.60 -20.40
CA PRO A 108 5.09 9.00 -19.43
C PRO A 108 6.42 9.75 -19.53
N ARG A 109 6.78 10.50 -18.48
CA ARG A 109 8.08 11.16 -18.46
C ARG A 109 9.14 10.07 -18.42
N ARG A 110 9.83 9.87 -19.54
CA ARG A 110 11.08 9.11 -19.59
C ARG A 110 12.06 9.72 -18.59
N ASN A 111 12.48 8.89 -17.63
CA ASN A 111 13.68 8.93 -16.80
C ASN A 111 13.94 10.16 -15.93
N VAL A 112 13.88 9.95 -14.61
CA VAL A 112 14.86 10.50 -13.68
C VAL A 112 15.48 9.30 -12.96
N LYS A 113 16.68 8.91 -13.41
CA LYS A 113 17.65 8.22 -12.55
C LYS A 113 17.81 9.07 -11.28
N GLN A 114 18.01 8.39 -10.16
CA GLN A 114 18.67 8.88 -8.93
C GLN A 114 17.74 9.26 -7.79
N GLN A 115 17.35 8.24 -7.01
CA GLN A 115 17.52 8.28 -5.55
C GLN A 115 17.72 6.86 -5.01
N GLU A 116 18.78 6.19 -5.45
CA GLU A 116 19.38 5.07 -4.71
C GLU A 116 20.67 5.61 -4.09
N LYS A 117 20.56 6.16 -2.88
CA LYS A 117 21.68 6.26 -1.96
C LYS A 117 21.14 6.10 -0.54
N ASP A 118 21.75 5.15 0.16
CA ASP A 118 21.58 4.81 1.56
C ASP A 118 20.28 4.12 1.97
N ARG A 119 20.25 2.81 1.70
CA ARG A 119 20.04 1.78 2.74
C ARG A 119 20.54 0.42 2.23
N SER A 120 21.80 0.15 2.54
CA SER A 120 22.32 -1.21 2.62
C SER A 120 21.54 -1.97 3.68
N ASP A 121 20.76 -2.98 3.29
CA ASP A 121 20.70 -4.25 3.99
C ASP A 121 19.93 -5.30 3.17
N GLY A 122 20.65 -6.33 2.72
CA GLY A 122 20.14 -7.69 2.80
C GLY A 122 19.39 -8.36 1.63
N GLN A 123 19.19 -7.75 0.47
CA GLN A 123 18.59 -8.50 -0.65
C GLN A 123 19.68 -9.29 -1.41
N LYS A 124 19.89 -10.56 -1.05
CA LYS A 124 20.69 -11.50 -1.84
C LYS A 124 20.13 -11.55 -3.25
N VAL A 125 20.88 -11.03 -4.21
CA VAL A 125 20.65 -11.24 -5.64
C VAL A 125 20.73 -12.75 -5.86
N ILE A 126 19.57 -13.39 -6.07
CA ILE A 126 19.55 -14.81 -6.42
C ILE A 126 20.05 -14.88 -7.86
N ASP A 127 21.22 -15.47 -8.01
CA ASP A 127 21.86 -15.72 -9.30
C ASP A 127 20.87 -16.44 -10.24
N PRO A 128 20.53 -15.88 -11.42
CA PRO A 128 19.51 -16.45 -12.30
C PRO A 128 19.82 -17.88 -12.75
N ASP A 129 21.10 -18.31 -12.72
CA ASP A 129 21.47 -19.69 -12.98
C ASP A 129 21.08 -20.66 -11.84
N ALA A 130 21.15 -20.21 -10.58
CA ALA A 130 20.71 -21.01 -9.43
C ALA A 130 19.18 -21.23 -9.41
N HIS A 131 18.42 -20.25 -9.91
CA HIS A 131 16.96 -20.38 -10.04
C HIS A 131 16.58 -21.42 -11.11
N ARG A 132 17.36 -21.49 -12.20
CA ARG A 132 17.16 -22.47 -13.27
C ARG A 132 17.47 -23.89 -12.81
N GLU A 133 18.52 -24.07 -12.00
CA GLU A 133 18.86 -25.37 -11.42
C GLU A 133 17.79 -25.87 -10.43
N LEU A 134 17.20 -24.96 -9.64
CA LEU A 134 16.12 -25.29 -8.71
C LEU A 134 14.85 -25.77 -9.44
N ILE A 135 14.47 -25.08 -10.54
CA ILE A 135 13.32 -25.46 -11.37
C ILE A 135 13.52 -26.87 -11.96
N ASN A 136 14.73 -27.18 -12.44
CA ASN A 136 15.03 -28.49 -13.01
C ASN A 136 14.91 -29.61 -11.95
N LYS A 137 15.42 -29.39 -10.74
CA LYS A 137 15.29 -30.36 -9.62
C LYS A 137 13.84 -30.58 -9.19
N ILE A 138 13.01 -29.53 -9.19
CA ILE A 138 11.57 -29.67 -8.89
C ILE A 138 10.87 -30.53 -9.96
N SER A 139 11.25 -30.38 -11.24
CA SER A 139 10.70 -31.19 -12.32
C SER A 139 11.07 -32.67 -12.16
N GLU A 140 12.32 -32.98 -11.81
CA GLU A 140 12.79 -34.36 -11.60
C GLU A 140 12.05 -35.04 -10.43
N VAL A 141 11.80 -34.32 -9.33
CA VAL A 141 11.02 -34.85 -8.19
C VAL A 141 9.56 -35.09 -8.59
N ALA A 142 8.97 -34.20 -9.40
CA ALA A 142 7.59 -34.36 -9.86
C ALA A 142 7.42 -35.62 -10.74
N ASP A 143 8.40 -35.96 -11.57
CA ASP A 143 8.34 -37.14 -12.41
C ASP A 143 8.58 -38.45 -11.62
N LEU A 144 9.40 -38.42 -10.57
CA LEU A 144 9.51 -39.54 -9.62
C LEU A 144 8.20 -39.81 -8.85
N LEU A 145 7.49 -38.75 -8.45
CA LEU A 145 6.21 -38.87 -7.77
C LEU A 145 5.11 -39.43 -8.70
N LYS A 146 5.08 -39.03 -9.97
CA LYS A 146 4.15 -39.62 -10.96
C LYS A 146 4.38 -41.13 -11.11
N GLY A 147 5.65 -41.58 -11.08
CA GLY A 147 5.99 -43.01 -11.12
C GLY A 147 5.50 -43.82 -9.91
N LEU A 148 5.38 -43.19 -8.73
CA LEU A 148 4.86 -43.84 -7.52
C LEU A 148 3.33 -43.93 -7.49
N VAL A 149 2.62 -42.98 -8.12
CA VAL A 149 1.15 -43.00 -8.21
C VAL A 149 0.65 -44.12 -9.11
N VAL A 150 1.39 -44.48 -10.16
CA VAL A 150 1.02 -45.57 -11.09
C VAL A 150 1.21 -46.97 -10.47
N LYS A 151 2.15 -47.13 -9.53
CA LYS A 151 2.41 -48.44 -8.87
C LYS A 151 1.44 -48.82 -7.76
N LYS A 152 0.43 -47.99 -7.46
CA LYS A 152 -0.58 -48.25 -6.41
C LYS A 152 -1.91 -48.82 -6.93
N GLN A 153 -2.02 -49.13 -8.22
CA GLN A 153 -3.21 -49.75 -8.84
C GLN A 153 -2.92 -51.12 -9.51
N ALA A 154 -1.97 -51.88 -8.96
CA ALA A 154 -1.80 -53.30 -9.27
C ALA A 154 -1.92 -54.13 -7.98
#